data_AF-A0A271J7H3-F1
#
_entry.id   AF-A0A271J7H3-F1
#
_cell.length_a   1.000
_cell.length_b   1.000
_cell.length_c   1.000
_cell.angle_alpha   90.00
_cell.angle_beta   90.00
_cell.angle_gamma   90.00
#
_symmetry.space_group_name_H-M   'P 1'
#
loop_
_entity.id
_entity.type
_entity.pdbx_description
1 polymer ?
#
loop_
_entity_poly.entity_id
_entity_poly.type
_entity_poly.pdbx_seq_one_letter_code
_entity_poly.pdbx_strand_id
1 'polypeptide(L)'
;MATLATERLSDALGFDMGTAEVTRIEIYADLSLSTPVCVYLPLLWALGRHKRLTVQDPNGGGETLKFITHRRSYHFYDKGAQSGCSVPGGLLRLELSYRNGGVAEQLGKGLTLSNTCEEAFRLHVAGKWSDWYGKVEKGRELRTDLRATDFFRALAVEQIYHRGVGNVLAEIAAHRKARIISRQRASDRRNEVLRITREPKFTRPSPLLAELDNAVAEAAHRMCL
;
A
#
# COMPACT_ATOMS: atom_id res chain seq x y z
N MET A 1 -0.66 21.36 17.90
CA MET A 1 -0.81 19.97 18.39
C MET A 1 0.53 19.23 18.51
N ALA A 2 1.41 19.26 17.49
CA ALA A 2 2.68 18.54 17.53
C ALA A 2 3.69 19.05 18.58
N THR A 3 3.77 20.37 18.79
CA THR A 3 4.61 21.00 19.83
C THR A 3 4.21 20.55 21.24
N LEU A 4 2.90 20.52 21.52
CA LEU A 4 2.35 20.05 22.80
C LEU A 4 2.68 18.57 23.09
N ALA A 5 2.81 17.73 22.06
CA ALA A 5 3.21 16.34 22.24
C ALA A 5 4.69 16.22 22.63
N THR A 6 5.56 17.02 22.00
CA THR A 6 7.00 17.08 22.32
C THR A 6 7.23 17.60 23.75
N GLU A 7 6.50 18.64 24.15
CA GLU A 7 6.53 19.20 25.51
C GLU A 7 6.13 18.14 26.54
N ARG A 8 4.97 17.50 26.35
CA ARG A 8 4.49 16.44 27.26
C ARG A 8 5.45 15.25 27.36
N LEU A 9 6.09 14.87 26.26
CA LEU A 9 7.09 13.81 26.26
C LEU A 9 8.35 14.24 27.03
N SER A 10 8.75 15.49 26.88
CA SER A 10 9.90 16.05 27.60
C SER A 10 9.63 16.11 29.11
N ASP A 11 8.45 16.59 29.50
CA ASP A 11 8.02 16.65 30.91
C ASP A 11 7.95 15.25 31.54
N ALA A 12 7.39 14.27 30.80
CA ALA A 12 7.22 12.91 31.30
C ALA A 12 8.55 12.15 31.45
N LEU A 13 9.53 12.43 30.58
CA LEU A 13 10.81 11.71 30.57
C LEU A 13 11.92 12.46 31.30
N GLY A 14 11.77 13.76 31.56
CA GLY A 14 12.79 14.61 32.17
C GLY A 14 13.98 14.92 31.25
N PHE A 15 13.81 14.77 29.94
CA PHE A 15 14.82 15.06 28.92
C PHE A 15 14.24 15.97 27.84
N ASP A 16 15.07 16.79 27.20
CA ASP A 16 14.67 17.54 26.01
C ASP A 16 14.46 16.58 24.84
N MET A 17 13.20 16.18 24.63
CA MET A 17 12.84 15.25 23.56
C MET A 17 12.90 15.89 22.18
N GLY A 18 12.97 17.22 22.07
CA GLY A 18 13.13 17.91 20.79
C GLY A 18 14.43 17.55 20.06
N THR A 19 15.46 17.14 20.81
CA THR A 19 16.76 16.71 20.27
C THR A 19 16.86 15.21 20.00
N ALA A 20 15.85 14.43 20.39
CA ALA A 20 15.86 12.98 20.22
C ALA A 20 15.86 12.60 18.74
N GLU A 21 16.77 11.71 18.33
CA GLU A 21 16.87 11.22 16.96
C GLU A 21 15.70 10.27 16.63
N VAL A 22 15.10 10.50 15.46
CA VAL A 22 13.97 9.69 14.98
C VAL A 22 14.47 8.48 14.20
N THR A 23 14.29 7.30 14.77
CA THR A 23 14.76 6.03 14.18
C THR A 23 13.70 5.31 13.33
N ARG A 24 12.41 5.60 13.57
CA ARG A 24 11.26 5.07 12.83
C ARG A 24 10.18 6.13 12.71
N ILE A 25 9.57 6.21 11.52
CA ILE A 25 8.41 7.07 11.27
C ILE A 25 7.33 6.25 10.61
N GLU A 26 6.10 6.43 11.09
CA GLU A 26 4.89 5.83 10.53
C GLU A 26 3.90 6.94 10.20
N ILE A 27 3.46 6.94 8.96
CA ILE A 27 2.51 7.91 8.41
C ILE A 27 1.30 7.10 7.97
N TYR A 28 0.13 7.43 8.49
CA TYR A 28 -1.09 6.70 8.14
C TYR A 28 -2.28 7.63 7.99
N ALA A 29 -3.28 7.13 7.26
CA ALA A 29 -4.63 7.67 7.27
C ALA A 29 -5.64 6.52 7.35
N ASP A 30 -6.75 6.80 8.02
CA ASP A 30 -7.93 5.95 8.05
C ASP A 30 -8.91 6.41 6.98
N LEU A 31 -9.29 5.48 6.10
CA LEU A 31 -10.15 5.72 4.94
C LEU A 31 -11.48 5.02 5.17
N SER A 32 -12.54 5.79 5.32
CA SER A 32 -13.91 5.25 5.36
C SER A 32 -14.33 4.87 3.95
N LEU A 33 -14.77 3.62 3.77
CA LEU A 33 -15.18 3.07 2.49
C LEU A 33 -16.61 2.55 2.58
N SER A 34 -17.27 2.43 1.43
CA SER A 34 -18.65 1.96 1.28
C SER A 34 -18.77 0.43 1.25
N THR A 35 -17.68 -0.24 0.91
CA THR A 35 -17.58 -1.70 0.71
C THR A 35 -16.54 -2.28 1.67
N PRO A 36 -16.69 -3.54 2.14
CA PRO A 36 -15.71 -4.18 3.02
C PRO A 36 -14.27 -4.10 2.52
N VAL A 37 -13.35 -3.78 3.43
CA VAL A 37 -11.91 -3.58 3.16
C VAL A 37 -11.29 -4.76 2.42
N CYS A 38 -11.70 -5.98 2.76
CA CYS A 38 -11.19 -7.21 2.14
C CYS A 38 -11.38 -7.27 0.61
N VAL A 39 -12.35 -6.53 0.06
CA VAL A 39 -12.60 -6.50 -1.39
C VAL A 39 -11.54 -5.66 -2.15
N TYR A 40 -10.92 -4.68 -1.48
CA TYR A 40 -9.94 -3.80 -2.08
C TYR A 40 -8.54 -4.42 -2.12
N LEU A 41 -8.16 -5.20 -1.10
CA LEU A 41 -6.80 -5.72 -0.96
C LEU A 41 -6.34 -6.56 -2.18
N PRO A 42 -7.17 -7.42 -2.80
CA PRO A 42 -6.80 -8.16 -4.00
C PRO A 42 -6.55 -7.27 -5.23
N LEU A 43 -7.11 -6.05 -5.26
CA LEU A 43 -6.94 -5.09 -6.35
C LEU A 43 -5.59 -4.34 -6.29
N LEU A 44 -4.86 -4.47 -5.19
CA LEU A 44 -3.52 -3.88 -5.01
C LEU A 44 -2.45 -4.94 -5.35
N TRP A 45 -1.99 -4.94 -6.59
CA TRP A 45 -1.27 -6.08 -7.18
C TRP A 45 0.22 -6.11 -6.87
N ALA A 46 0.92 -4.98 -6.95
CA ALA A 46 2.38 -4.94 -6.76
C ALA A 46 2.90 -3.54 -6.47
N LEU A 47 4.10 -3.44 -5.89
CA LEU A 47 4.78 -2.16 -5.66
C LEU A 47 6.28 -2.26 -5.92
N GLY A 48 6.72 -2.01 -7.16
CA GLY A 48 8.13 -1.98 -7.54
C GLY A 48 8.93 -3.19 -7.01
N ARG A 49 9.95 -2.92 -6.17
CA ARG A 49 10.83 -3.95 -5.57
C ARG A 49 10.30 -4.57 -4.27
N HIS A 50 9.12 -4.17 -3.80
CA HIS A 50 8.59 -4.64 -2.53
C HIS A 50 8.12 -6.10 -2.64
N LYS A 51 8.37 -6.87 -1.59
CA LYS A 51 7.72 -8.17 -1.41
C LYS A 51 6.27 -7.93 -1.02
N ARG A 52 5.33 -8.44 -1.81
CA ARG A 52 3.90 -8.47 -1.47
C ARG A 52 3.64 -9.66 -0.55
N LEU A 53 2.96 -9.42 0.56
CA LEU A 53 2.57 -10.43 1.54
C LEU A 53 1.14 -10.16 1.99
N THR A 54 0.39 -11.23 2.14
CA THR A 54 -0.94 -11.20 2.73
C THR A 54 -0.88 -11.99 4.02
N VAL A 55 -1.29 -11.39 5.13
CA VAL A 55 -1.19 -11.96 6.47
C VAL A 55 -2.55 -11.84 7.15
N GLN A 56 -3.07 -12.93 7.67
CA GLN A 56 -4.25 -12.90 8.54
C GLN A 56 -3.85 -12.41 9.93
N ASP A 57 -4.61 -11.48 10.49
CA ASP A 57 -4.41 -11.04 11.85
C ASP A 57 -4.75 -12.20 12.81
N PRO A 58 -3.79 -12.65 13.64
CA PRO A 58 -4.01 -13.77 14.56
C PRO A 58 -5.10 -13.48 15.61
N ASN A 59 -5.44 -12.21 15.84
CA ASN A 59 -6.45 -11.79 16.81
C ASN A 59 -7.81 -11.48 16.17
N GLY A 60 -8.03 -11.88 14.92
CA GLY A 60 -9.33 -11.69 14.25
C GLY A 60 -9.52 -10.33 13.55
N GLY A 61 -8.48 -9.50 13.45
CA GLY A 61 -8.47 -8.22 12.74
C GLY A 61 -8.52 -8.29 11.20
N GLY A 62 -8.84 -9.46 10.64
CA GLY A 62 -8.94 -9.67 9.19
C GLY A 62 -7.61 -9.73 8.45
N GLU A 63 -7.67 -9.54 7.13
CA GLU A 63 -6.52 -9.64 6.25
C GLU A 63 -5.72 -8.32 6.20
N THR A 64 -4.40 -8.43 6.31
CA THR A 64 -3.45 -7.32 6.08
C THR A 64 -2.63 -7.57 4.84
N LEU A 65 -2.68 -6.65 3.89
CA LEU A 65 -1.78 -6.61 2.74
C LEU A 65 -0.55 -5.77 3.07
N LYS A 66 0.64 -6.33 2.84
CA LYS A 66 1.93 -5.68 3.11
C LYS A 66 2.80 -5.66 1.85
N PHE A 67 3.34 -4.49 1.52
CA PHE A 67 4.44 -4.33 0.59
C PHE A 67 5.70 -3.98 1.37
N ILE A 68 6.67 -4.89 1.42
CA ILE A 68 7.80 -4.80 2.35
C ILE A 68 9.14 -4.81 1.62
N THR A 69 10.03 -3.93 2.09
CA THR A 69 11.49 -4.01 1.91
C THR A 69 12.16 -4.01 3.29
N HIS A 70 13.48 -4.09 3.33
CA HIS A 70 14.24 -4.02 4.58
C HIS A 70 14.03 -2.67 5.31
N ARG A 71 13.92 -1.56 4.56
CA ARG A 71 13.89 -0.18 5.10
C ARG A 71 12.53 0.49 5.09
N ARG A 72 11.55 -0.08 4.38
CA ARG A 72 10.22 0.49 4.21
C ARG A 72 9.15 -0.60 4.21
N SER A 73 7.99 -0.32 4.77
CA SER A 73 6.79 -1.08 4.51
C SER A 73 5.58 -0.21 4.23
N TYR A 74 4.66 -0.76 3.46
CA TYR A 74 3.39 -0.15 3.13
C TYR A 74 2.28 -1.15 3.43
N HIS A 75 1.36 -0.81 4.32
CA HIS A 75 0.34 -1.71 4.83
C HIS A 75 -1.06 -1.20 4.50
N PHE A 76 -1.95 -2.13 4.16
CA PHE A 76 -3.37 -1.92 3.97
C PHE A 76 -4.10 -2.96 4.79
N TYR A 77 -4.97 -2.54 5.70
CA TYR A 77 -5.72 -3.46 6.54
C TYR A 77 -7.01 -2.82 7.06
N ASP A 78 -7.91 -3.67 7.55
CA ASP A 78 -9.16 -3.22 8.17
C ASP A 78 -8.91 -2.77 9.61
N LYS A 79 -8.83 -1.46 9.82
CA LYS A 79 -8.61 -0.87 11.13
C LYS A 79 -9.83 -1.00 12.02
N GLY A 80 -11.04 -1.01 11.44
CA GLY A 80 -12.28 -1.21 12.18
C GLY A 80 -12.33 -2.61 12.78
N ALA A 81 -12.03 -3.63 11.98
CA ALA A 81 -11.90 -5.00 12.46
C ALA A 81 -10.81 -5.15 13.54
N GLN A 82 -9.62 -4.56 13.32
CA GLN A 82 -8.52 -4.61 14.28
C GLN A 82 -8.85 -3.92 15.62
N SER A 83 -9.59 -2.82 15.62
CA SER A 83 -9.93 -2.07 16.84
C SER A 83 -11.23 -2.52 17.50
N GLY A 84 -11.99 -3.44 16.88
CA GLY A 84 -13.35 -3.77 17.30
C GLY A 84 -14.36 -2.64 17.04
N CYS A 85 -14.02 -1.66 16.21
CA CYS A 85 -14.89 -0.55 15.85
C CYS A 85 -15.61 -0.86 14.54
N SER A 86 -16.92 -1.13 14.62
CA SER A 86 -17.73 -1.35 13.43
C SER A 86 -17.98 -0.02 12.70
N VAL A 87 -17.42 0.10 11.50
CA VAL A 87 -17.68 1.21 10.58
C VAL A 87 -18.45 0.64 9.40
N PRO A 88 -19.66 1.14 9.08
CA PRO A 88 -20.40 0.70 7.90
C PRO A 88 -19.54 0.81 6.64
N GLY A 89 -19.53 -0.24 5.82
CA GLY A 89 -18.66 -0.37 4.66
C GLY A 89 -17.21 -0.71 5.03
N GLY A 90 -16.62 -0.05 6.03
CA GLY A 90 -15.35 -0.46 6.64
C GLY A 90 -14.37 0.70 6.78
N LEU A 91 -13.29 0.46 7.51
CA LEU A 91 -12.26 1.47 7.78
C LEU A 91 -10.89 0.93 7.35
N LEU A 92 -10.44 1.28 6.14
CA LEU A 92 -9.13 0.87 5.66
C LEU A 92 -8.07 1.79 6.25
N ARG A 93 -7.08 1.25 6.98
CA ARG A 93 -5.86 2.00 7.28
C ARG A 93 -4.81 1.76 6.22
N LEU A 94 -4.27 2.87 5.71
CA LEU A 94 -3.13 2.89 4.81
C LEU A 94 -1.92 3.49 5.50
N GLU A 95 -0.90 2.68 5.76
CA GLU A 95 0.27 3.04 6.58
C GLU A 95 1.58 2.89 5.82
N LEU A 96 2.40 3.95 5.82
CA LEU A 96 3.78 3.99 5.34
C LEU A 96 4.74 4.07 6.52
N SER A 97 5.61 3.07 6.63
CA SER A 97 6.59 2.97 7.71
C SER A 97 8.02 3.01 7.15
N TYR A 98 8.86 3.85 7.73
CA TYR A 98 10.31 3.94 7.49
C TYR A 98 11.06 3.40 8.69
N ARG A 99 12.01 2.47 8.48
CA ARG A 99 12.77 1.79 9.55
C ARG A 99 14.18 1.41 9.10
N ASN A 100 15.04 0.95 10.00
CA ASN A 100 16.37 0.39 9.70
C ASN A 100 17.23 1.32 8.82
N GLY A 101 17.33 2.60 9.21
CA GLY A 101 18.02 3.64 8.42
C GLY A 101 17.21 4.20 7.24
N GLY A 102 15.98 3.72 7.03
CA GLY A 102 15.07 4.25 6.01
C GLY A 102 14.65 5.71 6.26
N VAL A 103 14.62 6.17 7.52
CA VAL A 103 14.41 7.59 7.86
C VAL A 103 15.56 8.41 7.31
N ALA A 104 16.80 8.09 7.70
CA ALA A 104 18.01 8.78 7.26
C ALA A 104 18.15 8.84 5.73
N GLU A 105 17.83 7.73 5.04
CA GLU A 105 17.97 7.63 3.58
C GLU A 105 16.88 8.39 2.81
N GLN A 106 15.65 8.45 3.33
CA GLN A 106 14.48 8.90 2.56
C GLN A 106 13.93 10.24 3.02
N LEU A 107 14.16 10.60 4.28
CA LEU A 107 13.61 11.78 4.94
C LEU A 107 14.71 12.74 5.48
N GLY A 108 15.97 12.29 5.54
CA GLY A 108 17.12 13.11 5.93
C GLY A 108 17.87 12.57 7.15
N LYS A 109 19.19 12.78 7.18
CA LYS A 109 20.05 12.37 8.31
C LYS A 109 19.88 13.31 9.50
N GLY A 110 19.96 12.76 10.72
CA GLY A 110 19.91 13.55 11.95
C GLY A 110 18.54 14.18 12.21
N LEU A 111 17.47 13.60 11.65
CA LEU A 111 16.11 14.07 11.86
C LEU A 111 15.75 13.93 13.35
N THR A 112 15.44 15.03 14.01
CA THR A 112 15.01 15.03 15.41
C THR A 112 13.49 15.14 15.53
N LEU A 113 12.97 14.89 16.74
CA LEU A 113 11.54 15.04 17.01
C LEU A 113 11.03 16.47 16.71
N SER A 114 11.82 17.51 17.05
CA SER A 114 11.46 18.90 16.72
C SER A 114 11.32 19.12 15.22
N ASN A 115 12.18 18.53 14.39
CA ASN A 115 12.05 18.65 12.93
C ASN A 115 10.74 18.04 12.42
N THR A 116 10.24 16.98 13.06
CA THR A 116 8.96 16.38 12.67
C THR A 116 7.75 17.26 12.98
N CYS A 117 7.92 18.22 13.88
CA CYS A 117 6.92 19.21 14.24
C CYS A 117 6.91 20.43 13.31
N GLU A 118 7.83 20.51 12.35
CA GLU A 118 7.83 21.55 11.32
C GLU A 118 6.76 21.28 10.26
N GLU A 119 6.07 22.33 9.82
CA GLU A 119 5.04 22.22 8.79
C GLU A 119 5.59 21.68 7.47
N ALA A 120 6.75 22.20 7.04
CA ALA A 120 7.43 21.74 5.83
C ALA A 120 7.72 20.23 5.86
N PHE A 121 8.13 19.70 7.01
CA PHE A 121 8.33 18.26 7.18
C PHE A 121 7.01 17.49 7.07
N ARG A 122 5.95 17.94 7.74
CA ARG A 122 4.62 17.29 7.66
C ARG A 122 4.08 17.23 6.23
N LEU A 123 4.16 18.35 5.50
CA LEU A 123 3.77 18.42 4.10
C LEU A 123 4.60 17.47 3.23
N HIS A 124 5.91 17.41 3.47
CA HIS A 124 6.80 16.50 2.76
C HIS A 124 6.40 15.03 2.97
N VAL A 125 6.17 14.60 4.21
CA VAL A 125 5.83 13.20 4.50
C VAL A 125 4.42 12.82 4.03
N ALA A 126 3.46 13.75 4.08
CA ALA A 126 2.12 13.57 3.53
C ALA A 126 2.18 13.36 2.00
N GLY A 127 2.94 14.19 1.29
CA GLY A 127 3.19 14.03 -0.14
C GLY A 127 3.82 12.67 -0.47
N LYS A 128 4.86 12.27 0.28
CA LYS A 128 5.47 10.94 0.12
C LYS A 128 4.48 9.81 0.31
N TRP A 129 3.59 9.90 1.31
CA TRP A 129 2.58 8.88 1.59
C TRP A 129 1.64 8.68 0.39
N SER A 130 1.14 9.77 -0.19
CA SER A 130 0.28 9.72 -1.39
C SER A 130 1.04 9.26 -2.65
N ASP A 131 2.27 9.74 -2.86
CA ASP A 131 3.12 9.31 -3.97
C ASP A 131 3.38 7.79 -3.97
N TRP A 132 3.52 7.19 -2.78
CA TRP A 132 3.70 5.75 -2.63
C TRP A 132 2.44 4.97 -3.00
N TYR A 133 1.26 5.48 -2.67
CA TYR A 133 0.00 4.94 -3.14
C TYR A 133 -0.12 5.00 -4.67
N GLY A 134 0.28 6.13 -5.27
CA GLY A 134 0.27 6.31 -6.74
C GLY A 134 1.15 5.30 -7.48
N LYS A 135 2.20 4.78 -6.84
CA LYS A 135 3.12 3.78 -7.41
C LYS A 135 2.62 2.34 -7.31
N VAL A 136 1.54 2.08 -6.58
CA VAL A 136 0.95 0.73 -6.50
C VAL A 136 0.36 0.38 -7.86
N GLU A 137 0.74 -0.78 -8.37
CA GLU A 137 0.10 -1.38 -9.54
C GLU A 137 -1.30 -1.83 -9.12
N LYS A 138 -2.32 -1.14 -9.61
CA LYS A 138 -3.72 -1.38 -9.28
C LYS A 138 -4.42 -2.20 -10.35
N GLY A 139 -5.48 -2.88 -9.91
CA GLY A 139 -6.27 -3.76 -10.73
C GLY A 139 -7.32 -3.10 -11.61
N ARG A 140 -8.05 -3.96 -12.30
CA ARG A 140 -9.18 -3.68 -13.20
C ARG A 140 -10.20 -4.79 -13.04
N GLU A 141 -11.41 -4.63 -13.53
CA GLU A 141 -12.41 -5.69 -13.54
C GLU A 141 -12.40 -6.47 -14.85
N LEU A 142 -12.68 -7.77 -14.78
CA LEU A 142 -12.96 -8.57 -15.97
C LEU A 142 -14.23 -8.07 -16.65
N ARG A 143 -14.19 -8.05 -17.98
CA ARG A 143 -15.38 -7.89 -18.80
C ARG A 143 -16.10 -9.22 -18.92
N THR A 144 -17.44 -9.19 -18.86
CA THR A 144 -18.29 -10.37 -19.05
C THR A 144 -18.82 -10.49 -20.48
N ASP A 145 -18.62 -9.47 -21.31
CA ASP A 145 -19.17 -9.34 -22.67
C ASP A 145 -18.14 -9.68 -23.77
N LEU A 146 -17.41 -10.80 -23.60
CA LEU A 146 -16.31 -11.18 -24.49
C LEU A 146 -16.79 -11.83 -25.80
N ARG A 147 -16.11 -11.51 -26.91
CA ARG A 147 -16.38 -12.08 -28.24
C ARG A 147 -15.67 -13.42 -28.45
N ALA A 148 -16.30 -14.33 -29.19
CA ALA A 148 -15.80 -15.69 -29.45
C ALA A 148 -14.42 -15.75 -30.13
N THR A 149 -14.01 -14.72 -30.89
CA THR A 149 -12.74 -14.67 -31.60
C THR A 149 -11.50 -14.68 -30.71
N ASP A 150 -11.66 -14.43 -29.40
CA ASP A 150 -10.55 -14.27 -28.46
C ASP A 150 -10.56 -15.31 -27.35
N PHE A 151 -11.29 -16.41 -27.54
CA PHE A 151 -11.60 -17.39 -26.51
C PHE A 151 -10.39 -17.85 -25.67
N PHE A 152 -9.29 -18.28 -26.30
CA PHE A 152 -8.11 -18.72 -25.54
C PHE A 152 -7.41 -17.61 -24.75
N ARG A 153 -7.37 -16.39 -25.30
CA ARG A 153 -6.81 -15.23 -24.57
C ARG A 153 -7.71 -14.80 -23.43
N ALA A 154 -9.01 -14.82 -23.64
CA ALA A 154 -10.02 -14.59 -22.61
C ALA A 154 -9.85 -15.57 -21.45
N LEU A 155 -9.78 -16.88 -21.74
CA LEU A 155 -9.54 -17.92 -20.74
C LEU A 155 -8.23 -17.69 -19.97
N ALA A 156 -7.14 -17.32 -20.65
CA ALA A 156 -5.88 -17.04 -19.98
C ALA A 156 -5.99 -15.84 -19.02
N VAL A 157 -6.68 -14.77 -19.42
CA VAL A 157 -6.91 -13.60 -18.56
C VAL A 157 -7.82 -13.95 -17.38
N GLU A 158 -8.92 -14.65 -17.62
CA GLU A 158 -9.83 -15.13 -16.56
C GLU A 158 -9.10 -15.98 -15.54
N GLN A 159 -8.23 -16.91 -15.97
CA GLN A 159 -7.44 -17.73 -15.05
C GLN A 159 -6.44 -16.92 -14.23
N ILE A 160 -5.82 -15.90 -14.82
CA ILE A 160 -4.93 -14.99 -14.07
C ILE A 160 -5.72 -14.22 -13.00
N TYR A 161 -6.95 -13.80 -13.32
CA TYR A 161 -7.84 -13.12 -12.39
C TYR A 161 -8.35 -14.03 -11.28
N HIS A 162 -8.77 -15.25 -11.63
CA HIS A 162 -9.21 -16.27 -10.68
C HIS A 162 -8.12 -16.61 -9.65
N ARG A 163 -6.86 -16.70 -10.09
CA ARG A 163 -5.70 -16.91 -9.21
C ARG A 163 -5.32 -15.67 -8.39
N GLY A 164 -5.86 -14.51 -8.76
CA GLY A 164 -5.47 -13.19 -8.25
C GLY A 164 -4.19 -12.68 -8.91
N VAL A 165 -4.31 -11.59 -9.68
CA VAL A 165 -3.19 -11.02 -10.45
C VAL A 165 -1.97 -10.72 -9.56
N GLY A 166 -2.20 -10.14 -8.37
CA GLY A 166 -1.12 -9.87 -7.41
C GLY A 166 -0.38 -11.14 -6.94
N ASN A 167 -1.07 -12.28 -6.85
CA ASN A 167 -0.48 -13.56 -6.49
C ASN A 167 0.36 -14.12 -7.65
N VAL A 168 -0.15 -14.05 -8.88
CA VAL A 168 0.60 -14.44 -10.09
C VAL A 168 1.90 -13.63 -10.22
N LEU A 169 1.84 -12.32 -9.98
CA LEU A 169 3.03 -11.46 -9.98
C LEU A 169 4.02 -11.82 -8.87
N ALA A 170 3.53 -12.17 -7.68
CA ALA A 170 4.37 -12.61 -6.56
C ALA A 170 5.03 -13.96 -6.85
N GLU A 171 4.34 -14.88 -7.51
CA GLU A 171 4.86 -16.18 -7.94
C GLU A 171 6.00 -16.02 -8.95
N ILE A 172 5.86 -15.15 -9.95
CA ILE A 172 6.93 -14.82 -10.91
C ILE A 172 8.18 -14.32 -10.17
N ALA A 173 8.00 -13.46 -9.16
CA ALA A 173 9.09 -12.97 -8.33
C ALA A 173 9.74 -14.09 -7.48
N ALA A 174 8.94 -15.04 -6.99
CA ALA A 174 9.43 -16.21 -6.26
C ALA A 174 10.23 -17.16 -7.16
N HIS A 175 9.75 -17.47 -8.37
CA HIS A 175 10.48 -18.28 -9.35
C HIS A 175 11.83 -17.68 -9.73
N ARG A 176 11.89 -16.34 -9.89
CA ARG A 176 13.17 -15.64 -10.07
C ARG A 176 14.09 -15.84 -8.87
N LYS A 177 13.60 -15.66 -7.64
CA LYS A 177 14.40 -15.79 -6.41
C LYS A 177 14.94 -17.21 -6.24
N ALA A 178 14.15 -18.21 -6.60
CA ALA A 178 14.52 -19.63 -6.61
C ALA A 178 15.43 -20.01 -7.79
N ARG A 179 15.81 -19.07 -8.66
CA ARG A 179 16.61 -19.29 -9.87
C ARG A 179 16.00 -20.28 -10.87
N ILE A 180 14.67 -20.50 -10.81
CA ILE A 180 13.91 -21.30 -11.79
C ILE A 180 13.85 -20.58 -13.14
N ILE A 181 13.74 -19.25 -13.11
CA ILE A 181 13.77 -18.40 -14.30
C ILE A 181 14.81 -17.28 -14.15
N SER A 182 15.37 -16.84 -15.29
CA SER A 182 16.31 -15.71 -15.32
C SER A 182 15.63 -14.39 -14.98
N ARG A 183 16.44 -13.38 -14.63
CA ARG A 183 15.94 -12.01 -14.37
C ARG A 183 15.17 -11.43 -15.55
N GLN A 184 15.68 -11.62 -16.77
CA GLN A 184 15.03 -11.14 -17.99
C GLN A 184 13.66 -11.81 -18.17
N ARG A 185 13.61 -13.15 -18.11
CA ARG A 185 12.35 -13.91 -18.24
C ARG A 185 11.31 -13.50 -17.19
N ALA A 186 11.74 -13.27 -15.95
CA ALA A 186 10.83 -12.78 -14.91
C ALA A 186 10.25 -11.39 -15.22
N SER A 187 11.07 -10.50 -15.77
CA SER A 187 10.63 -9.16 -16.20
C SER A 187 9.64 -9.25 -17.36
N ASP A 188 9.96 -10.06 -18.38
CA ASP A 188 9.11 -10.23 -19.56
C ASP A 188 7.75 -10.81 -19.18
N ARG A 189 7.72 -11.86 -18.35
CA ARG A 189 6.48 -12.47 -17.85
C ARG A 189 5.66 -11.52 -17.00
N ARG A 190 6.28 -10.72 -16.14
CA ARG A 190 5.59 -9.67 -15.37
C ARG A 190 4.92 -8.67 -16.30
N ASN A 191 5.65 -8.19 -17.31
CA ASN A 191 5.15 -7.21 -18.26
C ASN A 191 4.01 -7.80 -19.11
N GLU A 192 4.13 -9.07 -19.51
CA GLU A 192 3.09 -9.79 -20.24
C GLU A 192 1.80 -9.88 -19.43
N VAL A 193 1.88 -10.30 -18.16
CA VAL A 193 0.72 -10.35 -17.24
C VAL A 193 0.09 -8.97 -17.09
N LEU A 194 0.87 -7.93 -16.80
CA LEU A 194 0.35 -6.57 -16.65
C LEU A 194 -0.28 -6.05 -17.94
N ARG A 195 0.29 -6.38 -19.11
CA ARG A 195 -0.24 -5.96 -20.40
C ARG A 195 -1.62 -6.57 -20.68
N ILE A 196 -1.76 -7.89 -20.52
CA ILE A 196 -3.02 -8.58 -20.83
C ILE A 196 -4.13 -8.26 -19.83
N THR A 197 -3.80 -8.07 -18.54
CA THR A 197 -4.80 -7.68 -17.53
C THR A 197 -5.19 -6.20 -17.62
N ARG A 198 -4.49 -5.41 -18.43
CA ARG A 198 -4.81 -4.00 -18.72
C ARG A 198 -5.48 -3.77 -20.06
N GLU A 199 -5.60 -4.81 -20.88
CA GLU A 199 -6.15 -4.69 -22.21
C GLU A 199 -7.65 -4.32 -22.13
N PRO A 200 -8.09 -3.16 -22.65
CA PRO A 200 -9.48 -2.70 -22.53
C PRO A 200 -10.52 -3.66 -23.12
N LYS A 201 -10.05 -4.55 -24.01
CA LYS A 201 -10.82 -5.63 -24.60
C LYS A 201 -11.26 -6.68 -23.58
N PHE A 202 -10.44 -6.95 -22.57
CA PHE A 202 -10.71 -7.96 -21.53
C PHE A 202 -11.06 -7.34 -20.19
N THR A 203 -10.65 -6.09 -19.94
CA THR A 203 -10.80 -5.47 -18.62
C THR A 203 -11.27 -4.02 -18.67
N ARG A 204 -11.99 -3.60 -17.63
CA ARG A 204 -12.49 -2.23 -17.45
C ARG A 204 -12.02 -1.63 -16.12
N PRO A 205 -12.01 -0.30 -15.95
CA PRO A 205 -11.71 0.31 -14.65
C PRO A 205 -12.63 -0.22 -13.56
N SER A 206 -12.12 -0.38 -12.33
CA SER A 206 -12.94 -0.82 -11.19
C SER A 206 -13.48 0.38 -10.41
N PRO A 207 -14.79 0.47 -10.15
CA PRO A 207 -15.36 1.51 -9.30
C PRO A 207 -14.79 1.49 -7.87
N LEU A 208 -14.44 0.31 -7.34
CA LEU A 208 -13.80 0.17 -6.02
C LEU A 208 -12.46 0.89 -5.96
N LEU A 209 -11.65 0.80 -7.03
CA LEU A 209 -10.38 1.54 -7.05
C LEU A 209 -10.60 3.03 -7.21
N ALA A 210 -11.62 3.46 -7.96
CA ALA A 210 -11.96 4.88 -8.06
C ALA A 210 -12.37 5.45 -6.68
N GLU A 211 -13.17 4.71 -5.92
CA GLU A 211 -13.50 5.07 -4.54
C GLU A 211 -12.26 5.17 -3.65
N LEU A 212 -11.39 4.16 -3.69
CA LEU A 212 -10.16 4.16 -2.89
C LEU A 212 -9.19 5.28 -3.30
N ASP A 213 -9.03 5.53 -4.60
CA ASP A 213 -8.20 6.61 -5.14
C ASP A 213 -8.70 7.98 -4.64
N ASN A 214 -10.02 8.20 -4.64
CA ASN A 214 -10.64 9.41 -4.12
C ASN A 214 -10.42 9.56 -2.60
N ALA A 215 -10.64 8.48 -1.83
CA ALA A 215 -10.43 8.49 -0.38
C ALA A 215 -8.98 8.80 0.00
N VAL A 216 -8.00 8.27 -0.76
CA VAL A 216 -6.58 8.59 -0.57
C VAL A 216 -6.29 10.05 -0.91
N ALA A 217 -6.84 10.58 -2.00
CA ALA A 217 -6.66 11.97 -2.38
C ALA A 217 -7.21 12.93 -1.30
N GLU A 218 -8.40 12.64 -0.78
CA GLU A 218 -9.01 13.42 0.31
C GLU A 218 -8.20 13.33 1.61
N ALA A 219 -7.72 12.14 1.96
CA ALA A 219 -6.85 11.95 3.13
C ALA A 219 -5.53 12.72 2.96
N ALA A 220 -4.89 12.64 1.79
CA ALA A 220 -3.66 13.37 1.52
C ALA A 220 -3.87 14.89 1.63
N HIS A 221 -4.99 15.41 1.14
CA HIS A 221 -5.34 16.82 1.29
C HIS A 221 -5.51 17.19 2.76
N ARG A 222 -6.25 16.41 3.55
CA ARG A 222 -6.42 16.62 5.00
C ARG A 222 -5.12 16.56 5.80
N MET A 223 -4.17 15.72 5.39
CA MET A 223 -2.84 15.64 6.02
C MET A 223 -1.97 16.87 5.75
N CYS A 224 -2.32 17.69 4.75
CA CYS A 224 -1.64 18.93 4.40
C CYS A 224 -2.28 20.18 5.02
N LEU A 225 -3.41 20.05 5.71
CA LEU A 225 -4.08 21.11 6.48
C LEU A 225 -3.61 21.08 7.94
#